data_AF-A0A2R7NIG1-F1
#
_entry.id   AF-A0A2R7NIG1-F1
#
_cell.length_a   1.000
_cell.length_b   1.000
_cell.length_c   1.000
_cell.angle_alpha   90.00
_cell.angle_beta   90.00
_cell.angle_gamma   90.00
#
_symmetry.space_group_name_H-M   'P 1'
#
loop_
_entity.id
_entity.type
_entity.pdbx_description
1 polymer ?
#
loop_
_entity_poly.entity_id
_entity_poly.type
_entity_poly.pdbx_seq_one_letter_code
_entity_poly.pdbx_strand_id
1 'polypeptide(L)'
;MAPEDTLDLDFSRYPGGIALWGSVPAVYDTTNKPIDRGIHVHARLEKGGEKVVDRTYRKLRIPLAKDLLSDGWAEVDEIDAINYMVSAVFGFQTITVNCTYCGFPHLDRDWFAVHAHRRHQCHGCGKQFSDNGPGVGNPLATVRHMLGAQKPKLVPAKKKVTFKQRDFPGGVQIWGSNPAILWTSTRAEEDGIHVHAFKTADEEMPSGLDDTFTEVVIDGMVLDATHVRAFMAQSAMPHLEGRVLDLVCPGCGDHHFDEGEHAFTPHIEHRCGSCGLCFCARGQMKKTIANPFAGVRHALAKLAPNPLRNDKLGLRPETI
;
A
#
# COMPACT_ATOMS: atom_id res chain seq x y z
N MET A 1 -21.21 -2.07 -7.99
CA MET A 1 -20.41 -2.99 -7.15
C MET A 1 -21.22 -4.25 -7.01
N ALA A 2 -20.64 -5.39 -7.34
CA ALA A 2 -21.36 -6.66 -7.32
C ALA A 2 -21.39 -7.22 -5.88
N PRO A 3 -22.36 -8.06 -5.48
CA PRO A 3 -22.45 -8.58 -4.12
C PRO A 3 -21.16 -9.26 -3.62
N GLU A 4 -20.45 -9.95 -4.52
CA GLU A 4 -19.18 -10.64 -4.26
C GLU A 4 -18.00 -9.71 -3.94
N ASP A 5 -18.13 -8.41 -4.20
CA ASP A 5 -17.13 -7.39 -3.88
C ASP A 5 -17.21 -6.95 -2.41
N THR A 6 -18.26 -7.36 -1.68
CA THR A 6 -18.47 -7.01 -0.27
C THR A 6 -18.36 -8.24 0.61
N LEU A 7 -17.62 -8.12 1.72
CA LEU A 7 -17.58 -9.15 2.76
C LEU A 7 -18.15 -8.61 4.07
N ASP A 8 -19.16 -9.30 4.58
CA ASP A 8 -19.63 -9.15 5.95
C ASP A 8 -18.67 -9.92 6.87
N LEU A 9 -17.73 -9.21 7.48
CA LEU A 9 -16.63 -9.78 8.26
C LEU A 9 -16.97 -9.79 9.74
N ASP A 10 -17.56 -10.89 10.20
CA ASP A 10 -17.80 -11.17 11.61
C ASP A 10 -16.56 -11.81 12.25
N PHE A 11 -15.85 -11.03 13.06
CA PHE A 11 -14.62 -11.42 13.73
C PHE A 11 -14.78 -12.64 14.63
N SER A 12 -15.95 -12.83 15.22
CA SER A 12 -16.22 -13.96 16.13
C SER A 12 -16.15 -15.31 15.40
N ARG A 13 -16.34 -15.33 14.08
CA ARG A 13 -16.30 -16.54 13.26
C ARG A 13 -14.88 -17.00 12.94
N TYR A 14 -13.87 -16.17 13.16
CA TYR A 14 -12.49 -16.44 12.76
C TYR A 14 -11.52 -16.34 13.95
N PRO A 15 -11.67 -17.18 14.99
CA PRO A 15 -10.80 -17.12 16.17
C PRO A 15 -9.35 -17.53 15.87
N GLY A 16 -9.09 -18.13 14.71
CA GLY A 16 -7.73 -18.42 14.23
C GLY A 16 -6.94 -17.19 13.79
N GLY A 17 -7.61 -16.05 13.65
CA GLY A 17 -7.01 -14.76 13.34
C GLY A 17 -7.48 -14.20 12.00
N ILE A 18 -7.48 -12.87 11.94
CA ILE A 18 -7.82 -12.06 10.78
C ILE A 18 -6.66 -11.11 10.52
N ALA A 19 -6.32 -10.94 9.24
CA ALA A 19 -5.43 -9.90 8.80
C ALA A 19 -6.01 -9.14 7.60
N LEU A 20 -5.84 -7.82 7.61
CA LEU A 20 -6.37 -6.88 6.61
C LEU A 20 -5.24 -6.01 6.07
N TRP A 21 -5.17 -5.83 4.76
CA TRP A 21 -4.24 -4.91 4.09
C TRP A 21 -4.95 -4.03 3.07
N GLY A 22 -4.42 -2.83 2.84
CA GLY A 22 -4.74 -2.07 1.65
C GLY A 22 -4.02 -2.70 0.46
N SER A 23 -4.76 -3.32 -0.45
CA SER A 23 -4.24 -3.88 -1.70
C SER A 23 -4.27 -2.82 -2.79
N VAL A 24 -3.12 -2.66 -3.45
CA VAL A 24 -2.92 -1.84 -4.64
C VAL A 24 -2.31 -2.70 -5.75
N PRO A 25 -2.42 -2.28 -7.02
CA PRO A 25 -1.80 -2.99 -8.13
C PRO A 25 -0.30 -3.20 -7.88
N ALA A 26 0.23 -4.31 -8.39
CA ALA A 26 1.65 -4.59 -8.28
C ALA A 26 2.46 -3.44 -8.90
N VAL A 27 3.51 -3.00 -8.22
CA VAL A 27 4.36 -1.91 -8.73
C VAL A 27 5.16 -2.32 -9.96
N TYR A 28 5.31 -3.62 -10.16
CA TYR A 28 5.79 -4.25 -11.38
C TYR A 28 4.83 -5.40 -11.72
N ASP A 29 4.17 -5.34 -12.87
CA ASP A 29 3.24 -6.37 -13.35
C ASP A 29 3.47 -6.60 -14.84
N THR A 30 3.85 -7.82 -15.22
CA THR A 30 3.98 -8.27 -16.61
C THR A 30 3.01 -9.40 -16.96
N THR A 31 1.98 -9.61 -16.14
CA THR A 31 0.94 -10.61 -16.33
C THR A 31 -0.25 -10.04 -17.11
N ASN A 32 -1.19 -10.89 -17.52
CA ASN A 32 -2.51 -10.49 -18.02
C ASN A 32 -3.63 -10.62 -16.97
N LYS A 33 -3.29 -10.76 -15.69
CA LYS A 33 -4.26 -10.99 -14.60
C LYS A 33 -5.14 -9.77 -14.33
N PRO A 34 -6.38 -9.95 -13.83
CA PRO A 34 -7.17 -8.83 -13.35
C PRO A 34 -6.39 -7.98 -12.33
N ILE A 35 -6.66 -6.67 -12.32
CA ILE A 35 -6.04 -5.78 -11.34
C ILE A 35 -6.56 -6.16 -9.95
N ASP A 36 -5.64 -6.52 -9.04
CA ASP A 36 -5.97 -6.64 -7.63
C ASP A 36 -5.88 -5.28 -6.94
N ARG A 37 -6.98 -4.84 -6.34
CA ARG A 37 -7.05 -3.66 -5.48
C ARG A 37 -8.26 -3.70 -4.56
N GLY A 38 -8.09 -3.21 -3.34
CA GLY A 38 -9.15 -3.20 -2.33
C GLY A 38 -8.64 -3.47 -0.93
N ILE A 39 -9.43 -4.18 -0.15
CA ILE A 39 -9.09 -4.69 1.17
C ILE A 39 -8.75 -6.17 1.02
N HIS A 40 -7.48 -6.52 1.13
CA HIS A 40 -7.04 -7.91 1.11
C HIS A 40 -7.27 -8.54 2.49
N VAL A 41 -8.00 -9.65 2.52
CA VAL A 41 -8.45 -10.30 3.75
C VAL A 41 -7.87 -11.70 3.84
N HIS A 42 -7.15 -11.94 4.93
CA HIS A 42 -6.87 -13.29 5.41
C HIS A 42 -7.73 -13.59 6.63
N ALA A 43 -8.42 -14.73 6.66
CA ALA A 43 -9.14 -15.19 7.85
C ALA A 43 -8.98 -16.69 8.08
N ARG A 44 -8.98 -17.11 9.36
CA ARG A 44 -8.78 -18.52 9.78
C ARG A 44 -9.79 -18.91 10.84
N LEU A 45 -10.32 -20.12 10.73
CA LEU A 45 -11.19 -20.69 11.76
C LEU A 45 -10.39 -21.10 12.99
N GLU A 46 -9.17 -21.61 12.82
CA GLU A 46 -8.36 -22.15 13.93
C GLU A 46 -6.95 -21.54 13.97
N LYS A 47 -6.38 -21.45 15.16
CA LYS A 47 -5.06 -20.83 15.36
C LYS A 47 -4.01 -21.64 14.62
N GLY A 48 -3.41 -21.01 13.61
CA GLY A 48 -2.37 -21.61 12.79
C GLY A 48 -2.86 -22.57 11.72
N GLY A 49 -4.18 -22.73 11.57
CA GLY A 49 -4.79 -23.45 10.45
C GLY A 49 -4.64 -22.72 9.12
N GLU A 50 -5.18 -23.33 8.08
CA GLU A 50 -5.21 -22.78 6.72
C GLU A 50 -6.11 -21.55 6.63
N LYS A 51 -5.83 -20.69 5.64
CA LYS A 51 -6.69 -19.53 5.38
C LYS A 51 -7.98 -20.06 4.75
N VAL A 52 -9.12 -19.71 5.34
CA VAL A 52 -10.45 -19.98 4.77
C VAL A 52 -10.97 -18.78 3.96
N VAL A 53 -10.38 -17.61 4.20
CA VAL A 53 -10.51 -16.42 3.35
C VAL A 53 -9.11 -15.98 2.98
N ASP A 54 -8.89 -15.82 1.69
CA ASP A 54 -7.69 -15.28 1.06
C ASP A 54 -8.10 -14.57 -0.23
N ARG A 55 -8.60 -13.35 -0.08
CA ARG A 55 -9.21 -12.61 -1.19
C ARG A 55 -9.25 -11.12 -0.92
N THR A 56 -9.20 -10.34 -1.98
CA THR A 56 -9.41 -8.90 -1.96
C THR A 56 -10.87 -8.53 -2.22
N TYR A 57 -11.40 -7.62 -1.40
CA TYR A 57 -12.78 -7.10 -1.46
C TYR A 57 -12.78 -5.59 -1.67
N ARG A 58 -13.82 -5.04 -2.28
CA ARG A 58 -14.00 -3.58 -2.42
C ARG A 58 -14.52 -2.92 -1.16
N LYS A 59 -15.27 -3.68 -0.35
CA LYS A 59 -15.94 -3.16 0.84
C LYS A 59 -15.99 -4.24 1.92
N LEU A 60 -15.78 -3.84 3.16
CA LEU A 60 -16.08 -4.66 4.33
C LEU A 60 -17.21 -4.04 5.13
N ARG A 61 -18.07 -4.90 5.66
CA ARG A 61 -19.05 -4.55 6.69
C ARG A 61 -18.70 -5.33 7.93
N ILE A 62 -18.45 -4.63 9.03
CA ILE A 62 -18.00 -5.19 10.29
C ILE A 62 -19.08 -4.93 11.35
N PRO A 63 -19.61 -5.96 12.02
CA PRO A 63 -20.67 -5.77 13.01
C PRO A 63 -20.14 -4.98 14.21
N LEU A 64 -20.88 -3.93 14.59
CA LEU A 64 -20.63 -3.10 15.76
C LEU A 64 -21.35 -3.70 16.98
N ALA A 65 -20.79 -4.75 17.58
CA ALA A 65 -21.30 -5.23 18.86
C ALA A 65 -20.74 -4.36 20.01
N LYS A 66 -21.30 -3.16 20.22
CA LYS A 66 -20.93 -2.31 21.37
C LYS A 66 -21.65 -2.72 22.66
N ASP A 67 -22.87 -3.23 22.55
CA ASP A 67 -23.65 -3.83 23.64
C ASP A 67 -24.78 -4.75 23.09
N LEU A 68 -25.58 -5.36 23.98
CA LEU A 68 -26.69 -6.28 23.67
C LEU A 68 -27.87 -5.63 22.90
N LEU A 69 -27.88 -4.30 22.72
CA LEU A 69 -29.02 -3.54 22.17
C LEU A 69 -28.65 -2.70 20.94
N SER A 70 -27.37 -2.48 20.68
CA SER A 70 -26.87 -1.72 19.53
C SER A 70 -26.56 -2.65 18.35
N ASP A 71 -27.48 -2.75 17.38
CA ASP A 71 -27.21 -3.36 16.08
C ASP A 71 -26.71 -2.29 15.10
N GLY A 72 -25.51 -2.47 14.57
CA GLY A 72 -24.92 -1.56 13.59
C GLY A 72 -23.79 -2.21 12.81
N TRP A 73 -23.42 -1.60 11.68
CA TRP A 73 -22.30 -2.02 10.86
C TRP A 73 -21.32 -0.86 10.69
N ALA A 74 -20.04 -1.09 10.95
CA ALA A 74 -18.98 -0.25 10.45
C ALA A 74 -18.72 -0.66 9.00
N GLU A 75 -18.73 0.32 8.11
CA GLU A 75 -18.45 0.09 6.69
C GLU A 75 -17.14 0.78 6.34
N VAL A 76 -16.26 0.04 5.66
CA VAL A 76 -14.98 0.55 5.14
C VAL A 76 -14.79 0.05 3.73
N ASP A 77 -14.18 0.85 2.87
CA ASP A 77 -14.01 0.56 1.46
C ASP A 77 -12.54 0.52 1.00
N GLU A 78 -12.35 0.25 -0.29
CA GLU A 78 -11.03 0.20 -0.91
C GLU A 78 -10.23 1.50 -0.76
N ILE A 79 -10.90 2.66 -0.76
CA ILE A 79 -10.24 3.97 -0.67
C ILE A 79 -9.74 4.18 0.75
N ASP A 80 -10.51 3.78 1.77
CA ASP A 80 -10.07 3.78 3.17
C ASP A 80 -8.78 2.98 3.35
N ALA A 81 -8.75 1.76 2.79
CA ALA A 81 -7.65 0.81 2.92
C ALA A 81 -6.38 1.25 2.21
N ILE A 82 -6.52 1.76 0.98
CA ILE A 82 -5.39 2.27 0.20
C ILE A 82 -4.76 3.49 0.89
N ASN A 83 -5.56 4.45 1.37
CA ASN A 83 -5.00 5.63 2.04
C ASN A 83 -4.46 5.32 3.43
N TYR A 84 -4.99 4.29 4.09
CA TYR A 84 -4.36 3.75 5.31
C TYR A 84 -2.97 3.19 4.99
N MET A 85 -2.84 2.38 3.92
CA MET A 85 -1.55 1.84 3.48
C MET A 85 -0.55 2.98 3.20
N VAL A 86 -0.96 4.00 2.45
CA VAL A 86 -0.13 5.17 2.14
C VAL A 86 0.37 5.83 3.43
N SER A 87 -0.55 6.15 4.35
CA SER A 87 -0.20 6.76 5.64
C SER A 87 0.82 5.90 6.39
N ALA A 88 0.59 4.59 6.45
CA ALA A 88 1.43 3.65 7.20
C ALA A 88 2.83 3.49 6.60
N VAL A 89 2.95 3.44 5.27
CA VAL A 89 4.24 3.34 4.56
C VAL A 89 5.14 4.54 4.85
N PHE A 90 4.56 5.75 4.91
CA PHE A 90 5.30 6.97 5.24
C PHE A 90 5.38 7.28 6.74
N GLY A 91 4.94 6.35 7.60
CA GLY A 91 5.11 6.46 9.05
C GLY A 91 4.06 7.33 9.76
N PHE A 92 2.98 7.73 9.08
CA PHE A 92 1.88 8.45 9.70
C PHE A 92 0.94 7.49 10.45
N GLN A 93 0.67 7.84 11.71
CA GLN A 93 -0.38 7.17 12.47
C GLN A 93 -1.73 7.79 12.10
N THR A 94 -2.68 6.94 11.72
CA THR A 94 -4.05 7.37 11.47
C THR A 94 -4.87 7.46 12.77
N ILE A 95 -5.82 8.37 12.79
CA ILE A 95 -6.71 8.64 13.92
C ILE A 95 -8.18 8.56 13.52
N THR A 96 -9.04 8.31 14.50
CA THR A 96 -10.49 8.40 14.32
C THR A 96 -10.89 9.87 14.25
N VAL A 97 -11.42 10.29 13.12
CA VAL A 97 -11.96 11.65 12.93
C VAL A 97 -13.39 11.50 12.46
N ASN A 98 -14.32 12.13 13.19
CA ASN A 98 -15.74 12.18 12.81
C ASN A 98 -16.17 13.64 12.72
N CYS A 99 -17.03 13.95 11.76
CA CYS A 99 -17.59 15.30 11.63
C CYS A 99 -18.39 15.68 12.88
N THR A 100 -18.05 16.81 13.50
CA THR A 100 -18.76 17.32 14.69
C THR A 100 -20.21 17.73 14.42
N TYR A 101 -20.61 17.84 13.15
CA TYR A 101 -21.97 18.25 12.75
C TYR A 101 -22.89 17.08 12.42
N CYS A 102 -22.40 16.06 11.71
CA CYS A 102 -23.23 14.93 11.25
C CYS A 102 -22.72 13.55 11.67
N GLY A 103 -21.58 13.47 12.35
CA GLY A 103 -20.98 12.20 12.79
C GLY A 103 -20.33 11.36 11.68
N PHE A 104 -20.36 11.81 10.42
CA PHE A 104 -19.79 11.07 9.30
C PHE A 104 -18.28 10.80 9.51
N PRO A 105 -17.81 9.54 9.36
CA PRO A 105 -16.39 9.20 9.46
C PRO A 105 -15.57 9.91 8.38
N HIS A 106 -14.47 10.53 8.77
CA HIS A 106 -13.61 11.29 7.88
C HIS A 106 -12.44 10.45 7.38
N LEU A 107 -12.13 10.59 6.09
CA LEU A 107 -10.96 10.00 5.44
C LEU A 107 -10.13 11.11 4.82
N ASP A 108 -8.89 11.23 5.27
CA ASP A 108 -7.85 11.99 4.60
C ASP A 108 -7.27 11.16 3.46
N ARG A 109 -7.32 11.72 2.25
CA ARG A 109 -6.92 11.05 1.01
C ARG A 109 -5.75 11.77 0.37
N ASP A 110 -4.97 11.03 -0.42
CA ASP A 110 -3.98 11.61 -1.33
C ASP A 110 -2.98 12.54 -0.59
N TRP A 111 -2.94 13.85 -0.88
CA TRP A 111 -2.10 14.81 -0.16
C TRP A 111 -2.32 14.77 1.36
N PHE A 112 -3.58 14.70 1.79
CA PHE A 112 -3.93 14.72 3.21
C PHE A 112 -3.60 13.42 3.94
N ALA A 113 -3.41 12.30 3.23
CA ALA A 113 -2.99 11.02 3.81
C ALA A 113 -1.55 11.05 4.38
N VAL A 114 -0.76 12.06 4.02
CA VAL A 114 0.64 12.24 4.46
C VAL A 114 0.91 13.64 5.02
N HIS A 115 -0.13 14.43 5.28
CA HIS A 115 -0.01 15.77 5.85
C HIS A 115 -1.00 15.94 7.01
N ALA A 116 -0.51 15.70 8.23
CA ALA A 116 -1.33 15.85 9.44
C ALA A 116 -1.85 17.29 9.58
N HIS A 117 -3.15 17.43 9.82
CA HIS A 117 -3.79 18.74 9.92
C HIS A 117 -4.98 18.70 10.89
N ARG A 118 -5.54 19.87 11.19
CA ARG A 118 -6.63 20.04 12.16
C ARG A 118 -7.98 20.38 11.54
N ARG A 119 -7.99 20.95 10.33
CA ARG A 119 -9.18 21.50 9.69
C ARG A 119 -9.61 20.59 8.56
N HIS A 120 -10.80 20.04 8.66
CA HIS A 120 -11.31 19.07 7.71
C HIS A 120 -12.56 19.60 7.03
N GLN A 121 -12.81 19.17 5.79
CA GLN A 121 -14.08 19.35 5.11
C GLN A 121 -14.85 18.02 5.11
N CYS A 122 -16.05 18.02 5.68
CA CYS A 122 -16.84 16.80 5.78
C CYS A 122 -17.45 16.40 4.43
N HIS A 123 -17.14 15.19 3.95
CA HIS A 123 -17.73 14.62 2.74
C HIS A 123 -19.24 14.29 2.87
N GLY A 124 -19.73 14.06 4.09
CA GLY A 124 -21.14 13.74 4.33
C GLY A 124 -22.07 14.97 4.31
N CYS A 125 -21.64 16.11 4.88
CA CYS A 125 -22.48 17.31 5.00
C CYS A 125 -21.89 18.59 4.40
N GLY A 126 -20.67 18.54 3.85
CA GLY A 126 -19.98 19.68 3.24
C GLY A 126 -19.41 20.72 4.20
N LYS A 127 -19.71 20.64 5.50
CA LYS A 127 -19.25 21.61 6.51
C LYS A 127 -17.77 21.42 6.85
N GLN A 128 -17.09 22.53 7.07
CA GLN A 128 -15.75 22.53 7.66
C GLN A 128 -15.84 22.34 9.17
N PHE A 129 -15.00 21.48 9.72
CA PHE A 129 -14.90 21.24 11.16
C PHE A 129 -13.43 21.15 11.58
N SER A 130 -13.15 21.09 12.87
CA SER A 130 -11.79 20.97 13.37
C SER A 130 -11.67 19.92 14.46
N ASP A 131 -10.54 19.22 14.47
CA ASP A 131 -10.18 18.27 15.52
C ASP A 131 -9.33 18.94 16.63
N ASN A 132 -9.22 18.24 17.75
CA ASN A 132 -8.51 18.70 18.95
C ASN A 132 -6.99 18.82 18.74
N GLY A 133 -6.42 18.05 17.80
CA GLY A 133 -5.00 18.07 17.45
C GLY A 133 -4.77 17.72 15.98
N PRO A 134 -3.55 17.94 15.46
CA PRO A 134 -3.21 17.56 14.09
C PRO A 134 -3.15 16.03 13.98
N GLY A 135 -3.70 15.48 12.90
CA GLY A 135 -3.62 14.05 12.61
C GLY A 135 -4.04 13.74 11.17
N VAL A 136 -3.98 12.45 10.82
CA VAL A 136 -4.46 11.92 9.55
C VAL A 136 -5.69 11.05 9.84
N GLY A 137 -6.87 11.53 9.45
CA GLY A 137 -8.14 10.84 9.64
C GLY A 137 -8.29 9.64 8.72
N ASN A 138 -8.65 8.48 9.27
CA ASN A 138 -9.02 7.31 8.47
C ASN A 138 -10.05 6.44 9.22
N PRO A 139 -11.18 6.04 8.59
CA PRO A 139 -12.21 5.24 9.26
C PRO A 139 -11.69 3.90 9.82
N LEU A 140 -10.65 3.32 9.21
CA LEU A 140 -10.03 2.08 9.69
C LEU A 140 -9.35 2.24 11.06
N ALA A 141 -9.00 3.46 11.48
CA ALA A 141 -8.50 3.70 12.84
C ALA A 141 -9.56 3.30 13.89
N THR A 142 -10.84 3.57 13.62
CA THR A 142 -11.95 3.15 14.48
C THR A 142 -12.09 1.64 14.51
N VAL A 143 -12.00 0.97 13.35
CA VAL A 143 -12.03 -0.50 13.25
C VAL A 143 -10.92 -1.13 14.08
N ARG A 144 -9.68 -0.64 13.94
CA ARG A 144 -8.54 -1.10 14.73
C ARG A 144 -8.76 -0.94 16.23
N HIS A 145 -9.26 0.23 16.65
CA HIS A 145 -9.52 0.51 18.06
C HIS A 145 -10.58 -0.42 18.64
N MET A 146 -11.71 -0.60 17.94
CA MET A 146 -12.80 -1.47 18.38
C MET A 146 -12.36 -2.93 18.54
N LEU A 147 -11.43 -3.39 17.71
CA LEU A 147 -10.94 -4.76 17.72
C LEU A 147 -9.74 -4.96 18.66
N GLY A 148 -9.32 -3.93 19.40
CA GLY A 148 -8.14 -4.01 20.28
C GLY A 148 -6.85 -4.34 19.53
N ALA A 149 -6.79 -3.99 18.25
CA ALA A 149 -5.71 -4.37 17.35
C ALA A 149 -4.38 -3.77 17.80
N GLN A 150 -3.40 -4.64 18.05
CA GLN A 150 -2.04 -4.20 18.33
C GLN A 150 -1.27 -3.99 17.03
N LYS A 151 -0.22 -3.16 17.09
CA LYS A 151 0.71 -3.04 15.96
C LYS A 151 1.42 -4.40 15.80
N PRO A 152 1.38 -5.03 14.62
CA PRO A 152 2.03 -6.32 14.43
C PRO A 152 3.54 -6.20 14.65
N LYS A 153 4.14 -7.26 15.19
CA LYS A 153 5.59 -7.38 15.21
C LYS A 153 6.04 -7.70 13.79
N LEU A 154 6.74 -6.76 13.16
CA LEU A 154 7.40 -6.99 11.89
C LEU A 154 8.69 -7.79 12.10
N VAL A 155 8.90 -8.81 11.27
CA VAL A 155 10.16 -9.55 11.18
C VAL A 155 10.60 -9.59 9.71
N PRO A 156 11.89 -9.43 9.41
CA PRO A 156 12.35 -9.63 8.04
C PRO A 156 11.98 -11.05 7.56
N ALA A 157 11.53 -11.15 6.32
CA ALA A 157 11.37 -12.44 5.66
C ALA A 157 12.71 -13.20 5.68
N LYS A 158 12.65 -14.53 5.77
CA LYS A 158 13.87 -15.35 5.85
C LYS A 158 14.41 -15.74 4.47
N LYS A 159 13.56 -15.73 3.46
CA LYS A 159 13.85 -16.27 2.13
C LYS A 159 14.48 -15.22 1.24
N LYS A 160 15.36 -15.67 0.35
CA LYS A 160 15.95 -14.89 -0.73
C LYS A 160 15.63 -15.57 -2.04
N VAL A 161 15.51 -14.79 -3.12
CA VAL A 161 15.24 -15.35 -4.45
C VAL A 161 16.01 -14.62 -5.52
N THR A 162 16.57 -15.40 -6.44
CA THR A 162 17.20 -14.92 -7.67
C THR A 162 16.62 -15.69 -8.83
N PHE A 163 16.07 -14.99 -9.82
CA PHE A 163 15.47 -15.64 -10.98
C PHE A 163 15.56 -14.79 -12.26
N LYS A 164 15.28 -15.41 -13.41
CA LYS A 164 15.16 -14.72 -14.69
C LYS A 164 13.70 -14.68 -15.10
N GLN A 165 13.23 -13.54 -15.62
CA GLN A 165 11.82 -13.43 -16.01
C GLN A 165 11.43 -14.38 -17.15
N ARG A 166 12.41 -14.74 -17.99
CA ARG A 166 12.21 -15.71 -19.08
C ARG A 166 11.73 -17.09 -18.59
N ASP A 167 12.00 -17.42 -17.32
CA ASP A 167 11.60 -18.70 -16.70
C ASP A 167 10.12 -18.69 -16.27
N PHE A 168 9.47 -17.52 -16.33
CA PHE A 168 8.07 -17.27 -15.94
C PHE A 168 7.32 -16.54 -17.06
N PRO A 169 7.03 -17.21 -18.19
CA PRO A 169 6.39 -16.57 -19.35
C PRO A 169 4.93 -16.15 -19.08
N GLY A 170 4.31 -16.62 -17.98
CA GLY A 170 3.02 -16.11 -17.51
C GLY A 170 3.08 -14.69 -16.93
N GLY A 171 4.30 -14.19 -16.65
CA GLY A 171 4.55 -12.87 -16.08
C GLY A 171 4.92 -12.91 -14.59
N VAL A 172 5.23 -11.72 -14.07
CA VAL A 172 5.69 -11.50 -12.70
C VAL A 172 4.93 -10.33 -12.10
N GLN A 173 4.55 -10.45 -10.83
CA GLN A 173 3.98 -9.36 -10.03
C GLN A 173 4.82 -9.11 -8.79
N ILE A 174 5.04 -7.83 -8.44
CA ILE A 174 5.87 -7.42 -7.30
C ILE A 174 5.15 -6.35 -6.47
N TRP A 175 5.18 -6.55 -5.15
CA TRP A 175 4.73 -5.57 -4.16
C TRP A 175 5.80 -5.39 -3.08
N GLY A 176 5.83 -4.22 -2.46
CA GLY A 176 6.54 -4.03 -1.19
C GLY A 176 5.62 -4.47 -0.05
N SER A 177 6.15 -5.11 0.98
CA SER A 177 5.35 -5.39 2.19
C SER A 177 4.85 -4.08 2.81
N ASN A 178 3.54 -3.97 2.99
CA ASN A 178 2.93 -2.92 3.78
C ASN A 178 2.49 -3.48 5.15
N PRO A 179 2.57 -2.67 6.23
CA PRO A 179 2.02 -3.09 7.51
C PRO A 179 0.52 -3.37 7.39
N ALA A 180 0.07 -4.46 8.00
CA ALA A 180 -1.34 -4.77 8.08
C ALA A 180 -2.14 -3.64 8.73
N ILE A 181 -3.30 -3.32 8.16
CA ILE A 181 -4.32 -2.49 8.79
C ILE A 181 -4.73 -3.15 10.11
N LEU A 182 -4.99 -4.45 10.03
CA LEU A 182 -5.38 -5.27 11.16
C LEU A 182 -4.60 -6.57 11.13
N TRP A 183 -4.12 -7.00 12.29
CA TRP A 183 -3.47 -8.28 12.45
C TRP A 183 -3.78 -8.84 13.84
N THR A 184 -4.73 -9.77 13.92
CA THR A 184 -5.15 -10.35 15.22
C THR A 184 -4.39 -11.63 15.57
N SER A 185 -3.57 -12.15 14.65
CA SER A 185 -2.72 -13.32 14.90
C SER A 185 -1.54 -12.98 15.80
N THR A 186 -1.08 -13.94 16.60
CA THR A 186 0.16 -13.83 17.39
C THR A 186 1.42 -14.04 16.55
N ARG A 187 1.29 -14.41 15.27
CA ARG A 187 2.43 -14.56 14.36
C ARG A 187 3.02 -13.19 14.04
N ALA A 188 4.32 -13.15 13.79
CA ALA A 188 4.92 -11.94 13.25
C ALA A 188 4.52 -11.77 11.78
N GLU A 189 4.41 -10.52 11.35
CA GLU A 189 4.21 -10.16 9.94
C GLU A 189 5.59 -10.09 9.27
N GLU A 190 5.70 -10.68 8.08
CA GLU A 190 6.96 -10.71 7.32
C GLU A 190 7.15 -9.41 6.53
N ASP A 191 8.35 -8.82 6.65
CA ASP A 191 8.77 -7.63 5.92
C ASP A 191 9.71 -8.01 4.77
N GLY A 192 9.51 -7.44 3.59
CA GLY A 192 10.29 -7.72 2.40
C GLY A 192 9.59 -7.32 1.11
N ILE A 193 9.86 -8.06 0.05
CA ILE A 193 9.25 -7.90 -1.27
C ILE A 193 8.41 -9.14 -1.53
N HIS A 194 7.12 -8.94 -1.78
CA HIS A 194 6.20 -10.01 -2.16
C HIS A 194 6.25 -10.20 -3.67
N VAL A 195 6.46 -11.44 -4.10
CA VAL A 195 6.67 -11.80 -5.52
C VAL A 195 5.74 -12.94 -5.90
N HIS A 196 4.97 -12.71 -6.96
CA HIS A 196 4.33 -13.78 -7.72
C HIS A 196 5.03 -13.97 -9.07
N ALA A 197 5.31 -15.21 -9.45
CA ALA A 197 5.83 -15.53 -10.77
C ALA A 197 5.11 -16.75 -11.36
N PHE A 198 4.53 -16.55 -12.54
CA PHE A 198 3.61 -17.49 -13.19
C PHE A 198 4.32 -18.26 -14.31
N LYS A 199 4.20 -19.59 -14.32
CA LYS A 199 4.82 -20.40 -15.37
C LYS A 199 4.05 -20.33 -16.68
N THR A 200 2.75 -20.05 -16.63
CA THR A 200 1.90 -19.90 -17.81
C THR A 200 0.89 -18.78 -17.59
N ALA A 201 0.31 -18.26 -18.68
CA ALA A 201 -0.62 -17.12 -18.61
C ALA A 201 -2.00 -17.49 -18.01
N ASP A 202 -2.36 -18.78 -18.06
CA ASP A 202 -3.64 -19.33 -17.58
C ASP A 202 -3.64 -19.69 -16.09
N GLU A 203 -2.48 -19.77 -15.43
CA GLU A 203 -2.38 -20.08 -13.99
C GLU A 203 -3.15 -19.08 -13.12
N GLU A 204 -4.25 -19.47 -12.48
CA GLU A 204 -4.97 -18.57 -11.55
C GLU A 204 -4.12 -18.18 -10.34
N MET A 205 -3.37 -19.15 -9.80
CA MET A 205 -2.40 -18.97 -8.73
C MET A 205 -1.00 -19.33 -9.23
N PRO A 206 0.04 -18.59 -8.82
CA PRO A 206 1.42 -18.87 -9.23
C PRO A 206 1.88 -20.25 -8.75
N SER A 207 2.17 -21.16 -9.68
CA SER A 207 2.80 -22.45 -9.33
C SER A 207 4.33 -22.34 -9.19
N GLY A 208 4.89 -21.22 -9.67
CA GLY A 208 6.31 -20.97 -9.75
C GLY A 208 6.90 -20.39 -8.46
N LEU A 209 6.58 -19.14 -8.17
CA LEU A 209 7.03 -18.41 -6.97
C LEU A 209 5.85 -17.63 -6.39
N ASP A 210 5.62 -17.78 -5.09
CA ASP A 210 4.61 -17.07 -4.31
C ASP A 210 5.10 -16.95 -2.87
N ASP A 211 5.77 -15.84 -2.56
CA ASP A 211 6.24 -15.60 -1.20
C ASP A 211 6.67 -14.16 -0.95
N THR A 212 6.99 -13.86 0.31
CA THR A 212 7.71 -12.65 0.72
C THR A 212 9.18 -12.96 0.93
N PHE A 213 10.06 -12.14 0.34
CA PHE A 213 11.51 -12.34 0.35
C PHE A 213 12.23 -11.12 0.90
N THR A 214 13.30 -11.33 1.67
CA THR A 214 14.15 -10.22 2.15
C THR A 214 15.09 -9.69 1.09
N GLU A 215 15.41 -10.50 0.07
CA GLU A 215 16.29 -10.13 -1.03
C GLU A 215 15.72 -10.74 -2.31
N VAL A 216 15.51 -9.89 -3.31
CA VAL A 216 14.96 -10.27 -4.61
C VAL A 216 15.91 -9.76 -5.69
N VAL A 217 16.38 -10.68 -6.53
CA VAL A 217 17.20 -10.37 -7.70
C VAL A 217 16.53 -10.89 -8.96
N ILE A 218 16.20 -9.99 -9.89
CA ILE A 218 15.49 -10.32 -11.13
C ILE A 218 16.35 -9.93 -12.31
N ASP A 219 16.67 -10.90 -13.18
CA ASP A 219 17.55 -10.68 -14.34
C ASP A 219 18.88 -9.98 -13.98
N GLY A 220 19.40 -10.25 -12.79
CA GLY A 220 20.64 -9.65 -12.26
C GLY A 220 20.46 -8.27 -11.60
N MET A 221 19.26 -7.71 -11.57
CA MET A 221 18.96 -6.45 -10.88
C MET A 221 18.47 -6.72 -9.46
N VAL A 222 19.14 -6.14 -8.47
CA VAL A 222 18.76 -6.24 -7.06
C VAL A 222 17.63 -5.25 -6.79
N LEU A 223 16.57 -5.71 -6.13
CA LEU A 223 15.49 -4.86 -5.66
C LEU A 223 15.70 -4.46 -4.20
N ASP A 224 15.52 -3.18 -3.92
CA ASP A 224 15.50 -2.64 -2.56
C ASP A 224 14.05 -2.58 -2.04
N ALA A 225 13.78 -3.24 -0.92
CA ALA A 225 12.43 -3.34 -0.35
C ALA A 225 11.86 -1.98 0.07
N THR A 226 12.70 -1.06 0.53
CA THR A 226 12.29 0.30 0.91
C THR A 226 11.88 1.09 -0.33
N HIS A 227 12.67 1.03 -1.40
CA HIS A 227 12.36 1.71 -2.66
C HIS A 227 11.06 1.18 -3.29
N VAL A 228 10.88 -0.14 -3.34
CA VAL A 228 9.67 -0.81 -3.86
C VAL A 228 8.43 -0.39 -3.06
N ARG A 229 8.52 -0.44 -1.73
CA ARG A 229 7.42 -0.08 -0.82
C ARG A 229 7.05 1.40 -0.91
N ALA A 230 8.05 2.29 -0.92
CA ALA A 230 7.81 3.71 -1.11
C ALA A 230 7.16 3.98 -2.47
N PHE A 231 7.64 3.33 -3.54
CA PHE A 231 7.05 3.46 -4.88
C PHE A 231 5.60 2.98 -4.91
N MET A 232 5.27 1.94 -4.15
CA MET A 232 3.90 1.43 -4.00
C MET A 232 2.95 2.45 -3.37
N ALA A 233 3.38 3.16 -2.33
CA ALA A 233 2.59 4.23 -1.75
C ALA A 233 2.53 5.46 -2.68
N GLN A 234 3.65 5.84 -3.29
CA GLN A 234 3.73 6.97 -4.22
C GLN A 234 2.82 6.78 -5.44
N SER A 235 2.76 5.57 -6.00
CA SER A 235 1.90 5.26 -7.16
C SER A 235 0.40 5.26 -6.83
N ALA A 236 0.06 5.16 -5.54
CA ALA A 236 -1.30 5.24 -5.05
C ALA A 236 -1.80 6.67 -4.81
N MET A 237 -0.95 7.69 -4.99
CA MET A 237 -1.22 9.09 -4.69
C MET A 237 -1.34 9.93 -5.98
N PRO A 238 -2.56 10.24 -6.45
CA PRO A 238 -2.78 11.03 -7.66
C PRO A 238 -1.97 12.34 -7.77
N HIS A 239 -1.75 13.10 -6.68
CA HIS A 239 -0.97 14.34 -6.77
C HIS A 239 0.51 14.13 -7.13
N LEU A 240 1.02 12.90 -7.00
CA LEU A 240 2.39 12.51 -7.35
C LEU A 240 2.52 11.98 -8.78
N GLU A 241 1.42 11.90 -9.54
CA GLU A 241 1.44 11.35 -10.89
C GLU A 241 2.49 12.05 -11.77
N GLY A 242 3.38 11.24 -12.35
CA GLY A 242 4.46 11.71 -13.21
C GLY A 242 5.63 12.42 -12.50
N ARG A 243 5.63 12.52 -11.17
CA ARG A 243 6.66 13.24 -10.40
C ARG A 243 7.72 12.36 -9.75
N VAL A 244 7.48 11.05 -9.69
CA VAL A 244 8.42 10.07 -9.12
C VAL A 244 9.37 9.59 -10.21
N LEU A 245 10.65 9.88 -10.07
CA LEU A 245 11.68 9.65 -11.09
C LEU A 245 12.89 8.93 -10.51
N ASP A 246 13.64 8.28 -11.38
CA ASP A 246 15.00 7.84 -11.09
C ASP A 246 15.97 9.01 -11.33
N LEU A 247 16.57 9.53 -10.27
CA LEU A 247 17.51 10.63 -10.33
C LEU A 247 18.90 10.15 -9.96
N VAL A 248 19.87 10.45 -10.82
CA VAL A 248 21.28 10.13 -10.59
C VAL A 248 22.01 11.38 -10.13
N CYS A 249 22.74 11.26 -9.01
CA CYS A 249 23.55 12.34 -8.48
C CYS A 249 24.65 12.71 -9.49
N PRO A 250 24.77 13.99 -9.91
CA PRO A 250 25.80 14.39 -10.87
C PRO A 250 27.22 14.41 -10.27
N GLY A 251 27.35 14.30 -8.94
CA GLY A 251 28.63 14.31 -8.24
C GLY A 251 29.26 12.92 -8.14
N CYS A 252 28.52 11.94 -7.61
CA CYS A 252 29.02 10.57 -7.41
C CYS A 252 28.47 9.53 -8.39
N GLY A 253 27.40 9.84 -9.14
CA GLY A 253 26.75 8.88 -10.03
C GLY A 253 25.79 7.90 -9.35
N ASP A 254 25.56 8.02 -8.05
CA ASP A 254 24.62 7.15 -7.34
C ASP A 254 23.16 7.54 -7.62
N HIS A 255 22.29 6.54 -7.63
CA HIS A 255 20.85 6.74 -7.67
C HIS A 255 20.36 7.32 -6.33
N HIS A 256 19.60 8.41 -6.40
CA HIS A 256 19.11 9.13 -5.24
C HIS A 256 17.73 8.63 -4.82
N PHE A 257 17.54 8.46 -3.52
CA PHE A 257 16.26 8.12 -2.90
C PHE A 257 15.88 9.24 -1.93
N ASP A 258 14.71 9.84 -2.14
CA ASP A 258 14.18 10.84 -1.21
C ASP A 258 13.53 10.15 0.00
N GLU A 259 13.90 10.60 1.19
CA GLU A 259 13.40 10.11 2.47
C GLU A 259 12.61 11.19 3.24
N GLY A 260 11.88 10.77 4.28
CA GLY A 260 11.09 11.68 5.10
C GLY A 260 10.04 12.43 4.28
N GLU A 261 9.89 13.73 4.53
CA GLU A 261 8.93 14.59 3.81
C GLU A 261 9.19 14.61 2.30
N HIS A 262 10.44 14.50 1.88
CA HIS A 262 10.81 14.48 0.45
C HIS A 262 10.35 13.21 -0.26
N ALA A 263 10.05 12.12 0.46
CA ALA A 263 9.55 10.88 -0.12
C ALA A 263 8.11 11.00 -0.67
N PHE A 264 7.37 12.03 -0.25
CA PHE A 264 5.97 12.23 -0.64
C PHE A 264 5.61 13.70 -0.98
N THR A 265 6.52 14.65 -0.80
CA THR A 265 6.31 16.05 -1.19
C THR A 265 7.24 16.45 -2.32
N PRO A 266 6.74 16.67 -3.55
CA PRO A 266 7.57 17.06 -4.69
C PRO A 266 8.33 18.36 -4.46
N HIS A 267 9.65 18.30 -4.66
CA HIS A 267 10.56 19.40 -4.35
C HIS A 267 11.62 19.58 -5.46
N ILE A 268 12.39 20.66 -5.40
CA ILE A 268 13.31 21.07 -6.49
C ILE A 268 14.75 20.63 -6.22
N GLU A 269 15.20 20.74 -4.97
CA GLU A 269 16.59 20.54 -4.57
C GLU A 269 16.72 19.21 -3.84
N HIS A 270 17.45 18.28 -4.44
CA HIS A 270 17.77 16.98 -3.87
C HIS A 270 19.17 17.00 -3.27
N ARG A 271 19.32 16.47 -2.06
CA ARG A 271 20.62 16.30 -1.41
C ARG A 271 21.02 14.84 -1.43
N CYS A 272 22.07 14.52 -2.17
CA CYS A 272 22.54 13.13 -2.30
C CYS A 272 22.96 12.55 -0.95
N GLY A 273 22.40 11.39 -0.58
CA GLY A 273 22.76 10.68 0.65
C GLY A 273 24.22 10.20 0.69
N SER A 274 24.80 9.86 -0.47
CA SER A 274 26.16 9.32 -0.55
C SER A 274 27.26 10.38 -0.48
N CYS A 275 27.14 11.48 -1.24
CA CYS A 275 28.20 12.50 -1.35
C CYS A 275 27.80 13.89 -0.82
N GLY A 276 26.54 14.08 -0.42
CA GLY A 276 26.04 15.34 0.14
C GLY A 276 25.82 16.46 -0.88
N LEU A 277 26.12 16.24 -2.18
CA LEU A 277 25.90 17.25 -3.22
C LEU A 277 24.41 17.57 -3.37
N CYS A 278 24.08 18.86 -3.40
CA CYS A 278 22.75 19.34 -3.77
C CYS A 278 22.63 19.44 -5.30
N PHE A 279 21.53 18.95 -5.86
CA PHE A 279 21.27 18.96 -7.30
C PHE A 279 19.77 19.00 -7.60
N CYS A 280 19.41 19.31 -8.85
CA CYS A 280 18.01 19.36 -9.30
C CYS A 280 17.77 18.33 -10.41
N ALA A 281 16.53 17.90 -10.59
CA ALA A 281 16.14 17.09 -11.73
C ALA A 281 16.45 17.80 -13.06
N ARG A 282 17.01 17.05 -14.01
CA ARG A 282 17.28 17.55 -15.37
C ARG A 282 16.00 17.42 -16.20
N GLY A 283 15.35 18.54 -16.51
CA GLY A 283 14.16 18.54 -17.36
C GLY A 283 13.23 19.74 -17.13
N GLN A 284 12.08 19.73 -17.81
CA GLN A 284 11.05 20.77 -17.63
C GLN A 284 10.28 20.61 -16.30
N MET A 285 10.14 19.37 -15.80
CA MET A 285 9.48 19.12 -14.53
C MET A 285 10.44 19.42 -13.38
N LYS A 286 10.21 20.55 -12.69
CA LYS A 286 11.10 21.02 -11.63
C LYS A 286 10.85 20.39 -10.26
N LYS A 287 9.58 20.10 -9.93
CA LYS A 287 9.20 19.51 -8.64
C LYS A 287 9.01 18.01 -8.77
N THR A 288 9.95 17.25 -8.26
CA THR A 288 10.07 15.80 -8.41
C THR A 288 10.32 15.12 -7.07
N ILE A 289 10.19 13.79 -7.08
CA ILE A 289 10.58 12.90 -5.99
C ILE A 289 11.50 11.85 -6.59
N ALA A 290 12.63 11.60 -5.95
CA ALA A 290 13.58 10.59 -6.37
C ALA A 290 13.25 9.24 -5.75
N ASN A 291 13.04 8.23 -6.59
CA ASN A 291 12.94 6.84 -6.18
C ASN A 291 13.66 5.94 -7.20
N PRO A 292 14.79 5.30 -6.84
CA PRO A 292 15.58 4.48 -7.75
C PRO A 292 14.77 3.32 -8.38
N PHE A 293 13.73 2.84 -7.70
CA PHE A 293 12.89 1.78 -8.24
C PHE A 293 12.17 2.19 -9.53
N ALA A 294 11.93 3.48 -9.78
CA ALA A 294 11.37 3.94 -11.06
C ALA A 294 12.26 3.54 -12.25
N GLY A 295 13.59 3.64 -12.08
CA GLY A 295 14.59 3.29 -13.09
C GLY A 295 14.75 1.78 -13.22
N VAL A 296 14.84 1.09 -12.07
CA VAL A 296 14.89 -0.39 -12.02
C VAL A 296 13.67 -1.00 -12.68
N ARG A 297 12.47 -0.49 -12.39
CA ARG A 297 11.19 -0.92 -13.00
C ARG A 297 11.24 -0.82 -14.53
N HIS A 298 11.74 0.30 -15.05
CA HIS A 298 11.87 0.48 -16.50
C HIS A 298 12.95 -0.43 -17.12
N ALA A 299 14.05 -0.66 -16.40
CA ALA A 299 15.13 -1.54 -16.84
C ALA A 299 14.68 -3.02 -16.89
N LEU A 300 13.97 -3.50 -15.85
CA LEU A 300 13.37 -4.83 -15.82
C LEU A 300 12.37 -5.05 -16.94
N ALA A 301 11.55 -4.05 -17.24
CA ALA A 301 10.56 -4.13 -18.31
C ALA A 301 11.17 -4.34 -19.71
N LYS A 302 12.42 -3.88 -19.94
CA LYS A 302 13.14 -4.13 -21.20
C LYS A 302 13.56 -5.60 -21.37
N LEU A 303 13.67 -6.34 -20.27
CA LEU A 303 14.08 -7.74 -20.23
C LEU A 303 12.89 -8.71 -20.07
N ALA A 304 11.70 -8.16 -19.80
CA ALA A 304 10.51 -8.94 -19.55
C ALA A 304 10.00 -9.65 -20.82
N PRO A 305 9.50 -10.90 -20.70
CA PRO A 305 8.88 -11.60 -21.83
C PRO A 305 7.55 -10.95 -22.26
N ASN A 306 6.88 -10.27 -21.34
CA ASN A 306 5.59 -9.63 -21.54
C ASN A 306 5.67 -8.12 -21.25
N PRO A 307 4.81 -7.29 -21.86
CA PRO A 307 4.79 -5.85 -21.60
C PRO A 307 4.51 -5.51 -20.14
N LEU A 308 5.22 -4.51 -19.62
CA LEU A 308 4.92 -3.94 -18.32
C LEU A 308 3.57 -3.20 -18.35
N ARG A 309 2.72 -3.51 -17.38
CA ARG A 309 1.45 -2.80 -17.15
C ARG A 309 1.64 -1.53 -16.34
N ASN A 310 0.79 -0.54 -16.63
CA ASN A 310 0.75 0.74 -15.94
C ASN A 310 -0.68 0.99 -15.45
N ASP A 311 -1.16 0.07 -14.63
CA ASP A 311 -2.52 0.11 -14.10
C ASP A 311 -2.69 1.30 -13.16
N LYS A 312 -3.69 2.14 -13.45
CA LYS A 312 -4.03 3.28 -12.62
C LYS A 312 -5.19 2.91 -11.70
N LEU A 313 -5.11 3.32 -10.44
CA LEU A 313 -6.20 3.15 -9.48
C LEU A 313 -7.45 3.98 -9.85
N GLY A 314 -7.31 5.02 -10.68
CA GLY A 314 -8.42 5.91 -11.04
C GLY A 314 -8.90 6.79 -9.88
N LEU A 315 -8.08 6.92 -8.83
CA LEU A 315 -8.31 7.88 -7.75
C LEU A 315 -8.14 9.30 -8.28
N ARG A 316 -8.92 10.24 -7.75
CA ARG A 316 -8.82 11.66 -8.09
C ARG A 316 -7.94 12.37 -7.07
N PRO A 317 -7.14 13.37 -7.48
CA PRO A 317 -6.46 14.24 -6.53
C PRO A 317 -7.46 14.89 -5.58
N GLU A 318 -7.11 14.94 -4.29
CA GLU A 318 -7.78 15.84 -3.35
C GLU A 318 -7.43 17.29 -3.73
N THR A 319 -8.45 18.13 -3.86
CA THR A 319 -8.24 19.55 -4.15
C THR A 319 -7.86 20.27 -2.86
N ILE A 320 -6.64 20.79 -2.82
CA ILE A 320 -6.13 21.70 -1.77
C ILE A 320 -6.89 23.03 -1.79
#